data_AF-A0A534S8J5-F1
#
_entry.id   AF-A0A534S8J5-F1
#
_cell.length_a   1.000
_cell.length_b   1.000
_cell.length_c   1.000
_cell.angle_alpha   90.00
_cell.angle_beta   90.00
_cell.angle_gamma   90.00
#
_symmetry.space_group_name_H-M   'P 1'
#
loop_
_entity.id
_entity.type
_entity.pdbx_description
1 polymer ?
#
loop_
_entity_poly.entity_id
_entity_poly.type
_entity_poly.pdbx_seq_one_letter_code
_entity_poly.pdbx_strand_id
1 'polypeptide(L)'
;MELLRRRNKQARFMTELRASLARYGINTEEGDRALAELESERVVMIRDNFCADPHLTGVDLRVVALVERVDGGDPHRSAIRLIDEAWNKWMSEYLANHRCG
;
A
#
# COMPACT_ATOMS: atom_id res chain seq x y z
N MET A 1 1.78 1.49 13.12
CA MET A 1 1.66 0.01 12.97
C MET A 1 0.26 -0.52 13.21
N GLU A 2 -0.49 -0.05 14.21
CA GLU A 2 -1.83 -0.58 14.53
C GLU A 2 -2.89 -0.31 13.44
N LEU A 3 -2.71 0.75 12.64
CA LEU A 3 -3.56 1.10 11.49
C LEU A 3 -3.58 0.05 10.37
N LEU A 4 -2.45 -0.62 10.14
CA LEU A 4 -2.34 -1.72 9.18
C LEU A 4 -2.87 -3.04 9.79
N ARG A 5 -2.72 -3.23 11.11
CA ARG A 5 -3.21 -4.42 11.82
C ARG A 5 -4.73 -4.44 12.05
N ARG A 6 -5.38 -3.30 12.27
CA ARG A 6 -6.78 -3.21 12.76
C ARG A 6 -7.89 -3.64 11.78
N ARG A 7 -7.61 -4.11 10.56
CA ARG A 7 -8.68 -4.25 9.53
C ARG A 7 -8.60 -5.42 8.55
N ASN A 8 -7.89 -6.52 8.84
CA ASN A 8 -7.71 -7.65 7.90
C ASN A 8 -7.08 -7.27 6.54
N LYS A 9 -6.54 -6.05 6.40
CA LYS A 9 -5.85 -5.56 5.19
C LYS A 9 -4.41 -5.24 5.55
N GLN A 10 -3.56 -6.26 5.41
CA GLN A 10 -2.11 -6.16 5.63
C GLN A 10 -1.39 -5.40 4.50
N ALA A 11 -2.09 -5.03 3.41
CA ALA A 11 -1.62 -4.14 2.35
C ALA A 11 -2.66 -3.06 2.01
N ARG A 12 -2.21 -1.83 1.66
CA ARG A 12 -3.07 -0.67 1.30
C ARG A 12 -2.37 0.28 0.33
N PHE A 13 -3.14 1.07 -0.41
CA PHE A 13 -2.58 2.16 -1.20
C PHE A 13 -2.04 3.28 -0.32
N MET A 14 -0.99 3.96 -0.79
CA MET A 14 -0.38 5.09 -0.09
C MET A 14 -1.38 6.23 0.14
N THR A 15 -2.28 6.47 -0.82
CA THR A 15 -3.36 7.46 -0.71
C THR A 15 -4.34 7.12 0.42
N GLU A 16 -4.74 5.86 0.55
CA GLU A 16 -5.60 5.37 1.64
C GLU A 16 -4.91 5.48 3.00
N LEU A 17 -3.61 5.19 3.05
CA LEU A 17 -2.82 5.29 4.27
C LEU A 17 -2.69 6.75 4.72
N ARG A 18 -2.31 7.66 3.81
CA ARG A 18 -2.22 9.10 4.10
C ARG A 18 -3.56 9.67 4.55
N ALA A 19 -4.66 9.33 3.87
CA ALA A 19 -6.00 9.72 4.31
C ALA A 19 -6.35 9.19 5.70
N SER A 20 -5.86 8.00 6.06
CA SER A 20 -6.05 7.43 7.40
C SER A 20 -5.19 8.14 8.45
N LEU A 21 -3.94 8.48 8.15
CA LEU A 21 -3.02 9.20 9.02
C LEU A 21 -3.48 10.63 9.30
N ALA A 22 -4.01 11.31 8.28
CA ALA A 22 -4.57 12.65 8.40
C ALA A 22 -5.71 12.72 9.43
N ARG A 23 -6.50 11.65 9.59
CA ARG A 23 -7.55 11.56 10.63
C ARG A 23 -7.01 11.54 12.06
N TYR A 24 -5.73 11.21 12.24
CA TYR A 24 -5.02 11.25 13.51
C TYR A 24 -4.16 12.53 13.66
N GLY A 25 -4.31 13.51 12.75
CA GLY A 25 -3.55 14.75 12.77
C GLY A 25 -2.11 14.62 12.27
N ILE A 26 -1.73 13.47 11.71
CA ILE A 26 -0.39 13.26 11.14
C ILE A 26 -0.39 13.83 9.71
N ASN A 27 0.48 14.79 9.47
CA ASN A 27 0.63 15.40 8.15
C ASN A 27 1.40 14.47 7.18
N THR A 28 1.38 14.81 5.88
CA THR A 28 1.98 13.97 4.84
C THR A 28 3.49 13.82 4.98
N GLU A 29 4.23 14.89 5.30
CA GLU A 29 5.69 14.85 5.42
C GLU A 29 6.14 13.99 6.60
N GLU A 30 5.48 14.13 7.74
CA GLU A 30 5.72 13.34 8.94
C GLU A 30 5.36 11.86 8.71
N GLY A 31 4.23 11.61 8.05
CA GLY A 31 3.80 10.27 7.67
C GLY A 31 4.78 9.59 6.70
N ASP A 32 5.23 10.32 5.67
CA ASP A 32 6.17 9.80 4.67
C ASP A 32 7.55 9.52 5.31
N ARG A 33 8.01 10.39 6.22
CA ARG A 33 9.27 10.17 6.97
C ARG A 33 9.19 8.92 7.84
N ALA A 34 8.11 8.75 8.61
CA ALA A 34 7.90 7.58 9.44
C ALA A 34 7.80 6.29 8.59
N LEU A 35 7.21 6.37 7.40
CA LEU A 35 7.14 5.23 6.48
C LEU A 35 8.50 4.86 5.91
N ALA A 36 9.33 5.84 5.56
CA ALA A 36 10.70 5.60 5.09
C ALA A 36 11.56 4.93 6.18
N GLU A 37 11.40 5.35 7.44
CA GLU A 37 12.07 4.72 8.58
C GLU A 37 11.62 3.27 8.75
N LEU A 38 10.30 3.02 8.78
CA LEU A 38 9.74 1.67 8.90
C LEU A 38 10.12 0.75 7.72
N GLU A 39 10.27 1.30 6.52
CA GLU A 39 10.74 0.54 5.36
C GLU A 39 12.22 0.17 5.51
N SER A 40 13.06 1.10 5.98
CA SER A 40 14.48 0.85 6.25
C SER A 40 14.69 -0.23 7.32
N GLU A 41 13.80 -0.28 8.31
CA GLU A 41 13.77 -1.31 9.35
C GLU A 41 13.15 -2.63 8.90
N ARG A 42 12.70 -2.72 7.62
CA ARG A 42 12.00 -3.87 7.04
C ARG A 42 10.73 -4.25 7.82
N VAL A 43 10.09 -3.26 8.42
CA VAL A 43 8.82 -3.41 9.14
C VAL A 43 7.63 -3.28 8.18
N VAL A 44 7.79 -2.45 7.15
CA VAL A 44 6.88 -2.35 6.00
C VAL A 44 7.65 -2.55 4.71
N MET A 45 6.93 -2.89 3.65
CA MET A 45 7.42 -2.90 2.28
C MET A 45 6.55 -1.97 1.45
N ILE A 46 7.16 -1.05 0.69
CA ILE A 46 6.48 -0.18 -0.24
C ILE A 46 6.89 -0.61 -1.65
N ARG A 47 5.92 -0.76 -2.55
CA ARG A 47 6.19 -1.03 -3.97
C ARG A 47 5.46 -0.05 -4.86
N ASP A 48 6.18 0.49 -5.82
CA ASP A 48 5.63 1.21 -6.95
C ASP A 48 4.87 0.23 -7.86
N ASN A 49 3.66 0.62 -8.25
CA ASN A 49 2.89 -0.06 -9.27
C ASN A 49 2.66 0.90 -10.44
N PHE A 50 2.51 0.33 -11.63
CA PHE A 50 2.34 1.09 -12.86
C PHE A 50 1.12 0.59 -13.61
N CYS A 51 0.32 1.52 -14.11
CA CYS A 51 -0.77 1.28 -15.05
C CYS A 51 -0.62 2.23 -16.22
N ALA A 52 -0.60 1.70 -17.45
CA ALA A 52 -0.42 2.47 -18.68
C ALA A 52 -1.71 3.20 -19.12
N ASP A 53 -2.47 3.72 -18.15
CA ASP A 53 -3.70 4.47 -18.40
C ASP A 53 -3.42 5.98 -18.24
N PRO A 54 -3.66 6.80 -19.27
CA PRO A 54 -3.46 8.25 -19.19
C PRO A 54 -4.21 8.91 -18.02
N HIS A 55 -5.36 8.37 -17.63
CA HIS A 55 -6.16 8.91 -16.52
C HIS A 55 -5.50 8.72 -15.15
N LEU A 56 -4.50 7.84 -15.05
CA LEU A 56 -3.73 7.59 -13.83
C LEU A 56 -2.40 8.35 -13.80
N THR A 57 -2.13 9.20 -14.78
CA THR A 57 -0.92 10.03 -14.82
C THR A 57 -0.84 10.91 -13.56
N GLY A 58 0.26 10.79 -12.82
CA GLY A 58 0.48 11.56 -11.58
C GLY A 58 -0.25 11.02 -10.34
N VAL A 59 -0.99 9.92 -10.46
CA VAL A 59 -1.62 9.26 -9.31
C VAL A 59 -0.58 8.43 -8.56
N ASP A 60 -0.60 8.52 -7.23
CA ASP A 60 0.24 7.69 -6.36
C ASP A 60 -0.34 6.27 -6.27
N LEU A 61 0.25 5.35 -7.05
CA LEU A 61 -0.15 3.94 -7.13
C LEU A 61 0.69 3.03 -6.21
N ARG A 62 1.47 3.61 -5.30
CA ARG A 62 2.27 2.83 -4.36
C ARG A 62 1.36 2.07 -3.42
N VAL A 63 1.73 0.82 -3.18
CA VAL A 63 1.07 -0.05 -2.21
C VAL A 63 2.07 -0.38 -1.11
N VAL A 64 1.64 -0.22 0.13
CA VAL A 64 2.40 -0.53 1.33
C VAL A 64 1.82 -1.75 2.02
N ALA A 65 2.68 -2.68 2.43
CA ALA A 65 2.30 -3.85 3.22
C ALA A 65 3.16 -4.01 4.48
N LEU A 66 2.58 -4.62 5.50
CA LEU A 66 3.33 -5.05 6.69
C LEU A 66 4.23 -6.23 6.35
N VAL A 67 5.47 -6.19 6.81
CA VAL A 67 6.37 -7.34 6.81
C VAL A 67 6.21 -8.05 8.16
N GLU A 68 5.17 -8.87 8.28
CA GLU A 68 4.95 -9.68 9.48
C GLU A 68 5.68 -11.01 9.39
N ARG A 69 6.38 -11.37 10.47
CA ARG A 69 6.90 -12.73 10.63
C ARG A 69 5.72 -13.67 10.85
N VAL A 70 5.46 -14.50 9.86
CA VAL A 70 4.53 -15.62 9.96
C VAL A 70 5.36 -16.88 10.20
N ASP A 71 4.98 -17.69 11.20
CA ASP A 71 5.73 -18.91 11.53
C ASP A 71 5.82 -19.82 10.30
N GLY A 72 7.06 -20.18 9.93
CA GLY A 72 7.36 -21.10 8.83
C GLY A 72 7.43 -20.50 7.42
N GLY A 73 7.29 -19.17 7.25
CA GLY A 73 7.36 -18.50 5.94
C GLY A 73 8.38 -17.38 5.84
N ASP A 74 8.73 -16.98 4.61
CA ASP A 74 9.52 -15.78 4.34
C ASP A 74 8.61 -14.53 4.48
N PRO A 75 8.86 -13.63 5.45
CA PRO A 75 8.07 -12.44 5.68
C PRO A 75 8.02 -11.50 4.47
N HIS A 76 9.11 -11.42 3.70
CA HIS A 76 9.17 -10.58 2.51
C HIS A 76 8.29 -11.15 1.38
N ARG A 77 8.32 -12.46 1.16
CA ARG A 77 7.42 -13.11 0.19
C ARG A 77 5.95 -12.93 0.57
N SER A 78 5.65 -12.99 1.86
CA SER A 78 4.28 -12.74 2.35
C SER A 78 3.83 -11.30 2.07
N ALA A 79 4.69 -10.32 2.33
CA ALA A 79 4.41 -8.92 2.02
C ALA A 79 4.22 -8.67 0.50
N ILE A 80 5.05 -9.27 -0.35
CA ILE A 80 4.92 -9.20 -1.81
C ILE A 80 3.56 -9.74 -2.25
N ARG A 81 3.16 -10.93 -1.77
CA ARG A 81 1.86 -11.52 -2.10
C ARG A 81 0.70 -10.60 -1.73
N LEU A 82 0.75 -9.98 -0.55
CA LEU A 82 -0.29 -9.06 -0.08
C LEU A 82 -0.37 -7.79 -0.93
N ILE A 83 0.77 -7.26 -1.36
CA ILE A 83 0.84 -6.14 -2.30
C ILE A 83 0.20 -6.52 -3.64
N ASP A 84 0.59 -7.68 -4.19
CA ASP A 84 0.09 -8.14 -5.48
C ASP A 84 -1.42 -8.41 -5.42
N GLU A 85 -1.93 -8.98 -4.32
CA GLU A 85 -3.37 -9.19 -4.11
C GLU A 85 -4.15 -7.87 -4.05
N ALA A 86 -3.65 -6.87 -3.31
CA ALA A 86 -4.28 -5.56 -3.21
C ALA A 86 -4.28 -4.84 -4.57
N TRP A 87 -3.16 -4.90 -5.30
CA TRP A 87 -3.00 -4.32 -6.62
C TRP A 87 -3.93 -4.99 -7.64
N ASN A 88 -3.89 -6.32 -7.75
CA ASN A 88 -4.69 -7.07 -8.73
C ASN A 88 -6.19 -6.90 -8.49
N LYS A 89 -6.63 -6.85 -7.22
CA LYS A 89 -8.01 -6.55 -6.90
C LYS A 89 -8.41 -5.16 -7.40
N TRP A 90 -7.63 -4.13 -7.05
CA TRP A 90 -7.92 -2.77 -7.49
C TRP A 90 -7.89 -2.63 -9.01
N MET A 91 -6.93 -3.26 -9.69
CA MET A 91 -6.85 -3.27 -11.14
C MET A 91 -8.03 -3.95 -11.81
N SER A 92 -8.48 -5.07 -11.24
CA SER A 92 -9.67 -5.76 -11.74
C SER A 92 -10.93 -4.90 -11.59
N GLU A 93 -11.08 -4.22 -10.45
CA GLU A 93 -12.17 -3.27 -10.21
C GLU A 93 -12.07 -2.05 -11.12
N TYR A 94 -10.87 -1.51 -11.33
CA TYR A 94 -10.63 -0.39 -12.22
C TYR A 94 -11.01 -0.74 -13.66
N LEU A 95 -10.46 -1.82 -14.22
CA LEU A 95 -10.75 -2.25 -15.59
C LEU A 95 -12.21 -2.64 -15.82
N ALA A 96 -12.90 -3.17 -14.80
CA ALA A 96 -14.32 -3.51 -14.92
C ALA A 96 -15.23 -2.26 -15.00
N ASN A 97 -14.81 -1.14 -14.44
CA ASN A 97 -15.61 0.09 -14.37
C ASN A 97 -15.09 1.21 -15.26
N HIS A 98 -13.82 1.15 -15.67
CA HIS A 98 -13.20 2.16 -16.50
C HIS A 98 -13.69 2.04 -17.94
N ARG A 99 -14.15 3.16 -18.49
CA ARG A 99 -14.44 3.30 -19.92
C ARG A 99 -13.52 4.37 -20.45
N CYS A 100 -12.62 4.00 -21.37
CA CYS A 100 -11.91 4.99 -22.18
C CYS A 100 -12.96 5.68 -23.07
N GLY A 101 -13.22 6.96 -22.79
CA GLY A 101 -14.06 7.81 -23.62
C GLY A 101 -13.28 8.35 -24.81
#